data_AF-A0A973XSV2-F1
#
_entry.id   AF-A0A973XSV2-F1
#
_cell.length_a   1.000
_cell.length_b   1.000
_cell.length_c   1.000
_cell.angle_alpha   90.00
_cell.angle_beta   90.00
_cell.angle_gamma   90.00
#
_symmetry.space_group_name_H-M   'P 1'
#
loop_
_entity.id
_entity.type
_entity.pdbx_description
1 polymer ?
#
loop_
_entity_poly.entity_id
_entity_poly.type
_entity_poly.pdbx_seq_one_letter_code
_entity_poly.pdbx_strand_id
1 'polypeptide(L)'
;MSDRGNTTANAAGADRSLGQLVAAATAEMSALVHDEIALAKAQLRRDVKKAGMGGGAFTAAGAVLLFSLPMLSFALAYGFQFWTHWHLSVCFLLSFAVNVLVAGLLALIGLVFVKKAKKGKGPQKTVASAKETAAVLQNAKPHPRRPAQPELPAGSRQDKVTV
;
A
#
# COMPACT_ATOMS: atom_id res chain seq x y z
N MET A 1 -61.08 12.56 25.83
CA MET A 1 -59.76 12.02 26.22
C MET A 1 -58.95 11.89 24.94
N SER A 2 -57.89 12.68 24.80
CA SER A 2 -57.20 12.93 23.53
C SER A 2 -56.48 11.69 23.00
N ASP A 3 -56.91 11.22 21.83
CA ASP A 3 -56.04 10.47 20.92
C ASP A 3 -55.42 11.45 19.93
N ARG A 4 -54.08 11.46 19.83
CA ARG A 4 -53.23 11.93 18.72
C ARG A 4 -51.80 12.10 19.20
N GLY A 5 -50.93 11.17 18.82
CA GLY A 5 -49.50 11.29 19.11
C GLY A 5 -48.55 10.49 18.22
N ASN A 6 -48.97 9.80 17.15
CA ASN A 6 -48.01 8.96 16.41
C ASN A 6 -48.24 8.73 14.90
N THR A 7 -48.92 9.62 14.17
CA THR A 7 -49.10 9.47 12.71
C THR A 7 -48.20 10.39 11.85
N THR A 8 -47.30 11.17 12.45
CA THR A 8 -46.42 12.10 11.73
C THR A 8 -45.11 11.49 11.21
N ALA A 9 -44.89 10.17 11.36
CA ALA A 9 -43.71 9.52 10.79
C ALA A 9 -43.76 9.32 9.27
N ASN A 10 -44.91 9.53 8.59
CA ASN A 10 -45.06 9.17 7.18
C ASN A 10 -45.64 10.26 6.24
N ALA A 11 -45.64 11.53 6.67
CA ALA A 11 -46.03 12.66 5.82
C ALA A 11 -44.82 13.44 5.23
N ALA A 12 -43.60 12.92 5.37
CA ALA A 12 -42.36 13.58 4.91
C ALA A 12 -41.97 13.20 3.46
N GLY A 13 -42.90 12.66 2.67
CA GLY A 13 -42.62 12.08 1.35
C GLY A 13 -42.88 12.97 0.14
N ALA A 14 -43.58 14.11 0.28
CA ALA A 14 -44.12 14.82 -0.90
C ALA A 14 -43.32 16.05 -1.38
N ASP A 15 -42.40 16.61 -0.59
CA ASP A 15 -41.69 17.85 -0.96
C ASP A 15 -40.22 17.89 -0.51
N ARG A 16 -39.53 16.75 -0.58
CA ARG A 16 -38.06 16.80 -0.45
C ARG A 16 -37.51 17.38 -1.74
N SER A 17 -37.11 18.66 -1.71
CA SER A 17 -36.59 19.34 -2.90
C SER A 17 -35.44 18.53 -3.51
N LEU A 18 -35.29 18.58 -4.83
CA LEU A 18 -34.20 17.91 -5.55
C LEU A 18 -32.82 18.21 -4.92
N GLY A 19 -32.63 19.42 -4.38
CA GLY A 19 -31.43 19.80 -3.65
C GLY A 19 -31.21 19.00 -2.36
N GLN A 20 -32.26 18.66 -1.61
CA GLN A 20 -32.15 17.82 -0.42
C GLN A 20 -31.90 16.35 -0.74
N LEU A 21 -32.46 15.82 -1.85
CA LEU A 21 -32.18 14.46 -2.33
C LEU A 21 -30.72 14.31 -2.78
N VAL A 22 -30.22 15.27 -3.55
CA VAL A 22 -28.82 15.30 -3.99
C VAL A 22 -27.88 15.48 -2.80
N ALA A 23 -28.21 16.34 -1.83
CA ALA A 23 -27.43 16.51 -0.61
C ALA A 23 -27.36 15.22 0.21
N ALA A 24 -28.48 14.52 0.39
CA ALA A 24 -28.52 13.25 1.10
C ALA A 24 -27.72 12.14 0.38
N ALA A 25 -27.87 12.01 -0.94
CA ALA A 25 -27.10 11.04 -1.73
C ALA A 25 -25.58 11.32 -1.70
N THR A 26 -25.19 12.60 -1.71
CA THR A 26 -23.78 13.02 -1.60
C THR A 26 -23.21 12.74 -0.20
N ALA A 27 -24.03 12.88 0.84
CA ALA A 27 -23.65 12.56 2.21
C ALA A 27 -23.43 11.03 2.40
N GLU A 28 -24.32 10.20 1.87
CA GLU A 28 -24.18 8.73 1.87
C GLU A 28 -22.91 8.28 1.12
N MET A 29 -22.63 8.86 -0.05
CA MET A 29 -21.39 8.59 -0.78
C MET A 29 -20.15 9.01 0.01
N SER A 30 -20.19 10.15 0.71
CA SER A 30 -19.07 10.59 1.56
C SER A 30 -18.85 9.65 2.74
N ALA A 31 -19.94 9.11 3.33
CA ALA A 31 -19.85 8.12 4.40
C ALA A 31 -19.20 6.82 3.89
N LEU A 32 -19.62 6.32 2.73
CA LEU A 32 -19.06 5.11 2.12
C LEU A 32 -17.56 5.22 1.85
N VAL A 33 -17.12 6.36 1.28
CA VAL A 33 -15.71 6.63 1.03
C VAL A 33 -14.91 6.68 2.34
N HIS A 34 -15.47 7.27 3.39
CA HIS A 34 -14.82 7.30 4.69
C HIS A 34 -14.63 5.89 5.27
N ASP A 35 -15.63 5.04 5.16
CA ASP A 35 -15.58 3.64 5.61
C ASP A 35 -14.57 2.81 4.81
N GLU A 36 -14.51 2.98 3.49
CA GLU A 36 -13.54 2.28 2.64
C GLU A 36 -12.09 2.70 3.01
N ILE A 37 -11.88 3.98 3.29
CA ILE A 37 -10.59 4.50 3.77
C ILE A 37 -10.26 3.96 5.17
N ALA A 38 -11.26 3.88 6.06
CA ALA A 38 -11.08 3.33 7.41
C ALA A 38 -10.69 1.84 7.34
N LEU A 39 -11.36 1.07 6.46
CA LEU A 39 -11.05 -0.33 6.20
C LEU A 39 -9.65 -0.51 5.62
N ALA A 40 -9.31 0.25 4.58
CA ALA A 40 -7.99 0.23 3.95
C ALA A 40 -6.88 0.59 4.95
N LYS A 41 -7.12 1.57 5.83
CA LYS A 41 -6.21 1.93 6.93
C LYS A 41 -6.07 0.78 7.93
N ALA A 42 -7.16 0.11 8.28
CA ALA A 42 -7.11 -1.06 9.16
C ALA A 42 -6.36 -2.25 8.54
N GLN A 43 -6.51 -2.47 7.22
CA GLN A 43 -5.76 -3.48 6.49
C GLN A 43 -4.28 -3.12 6.42
N LEU A 44 -3.94 -1.88 6.06
CA LEU A 44 -2.56 -1.42 6.04
C LEU A 44 -1.88 -1.57 7.40
N ARG A 45 -2.57 -1.22 8.51
CA ARG A 45 -2.04 -1.43 9.86
C ARG A 45 -1.79 -2.91 10.17
N ARG A 46 -2.70 -3.79 9.75
CA ARG A 46 -2.54 -5.25 9.90
C ARG A 46 -1.35 -5.76 9.09
N ASP A 47 -1.18 -5.28 7.86
CA ASP A 47 -0.08 -5.66 6.98
C ASP A 47 1.26 -5.14 7.51
N VAL A 48 1.33 -3.90 7.97
CA VAL A 48 2.52 -3.33 8.62
C VAL A 48 2.87 -4.09 9.89
N LYS A 49 1.89 -4.45 10.73
CA LYS A 49 2.14 -5.25 11.93
C LYS A 49 2.69 -6.63 11.60
N LYS A 50 2.09 -7.32 10.61
CA LYS A 50 2.55 -8.64 10.15
C LYS A 50 3.95 -8.56 9.54
N ALA A 51 4.18 -7.59 8.66
CA ALA A 51 5.48 -7.36 8.04
C ALA A 51 6.55 -6.97 9.08
N GLY A 52 6.20 -6.13 10.05
CA GLY A 52 7.09 -5.73 11.14
C GLY A 52 7.46 -6.88 12.05
N MET A 53 6.49 -7.73 12.43
CA MET A 53 6.75 -8.91 13.25
C MET A 53 7.60 -9.94 12.50
N GLY A 54 7.28 -10.22 11.23
CA GLY A 54 8.06 -11.11 10.38
C GLY A 54 9.48 -10.59 10.13
N GLY A 55 9.63 -9.32 9.75
CA GLY A 55 10.92 -8.69 9.50
C GLY A 55 11.79 -8.59 10.76
N GLY A 56 11.19 -8.24 11.90
CA GLY A 56 11.87 -8.19 13.20
C GLY A 56 12.38 -9.57 13.63
N ALA A 57 11.52 -10.60 13.58
CA ALA A 57 11.90 -11.97 13.90
C ALA A 57 13.01 -12.49 12.96
N PHE A 58 12.93 -12.18 11.66
CA PHE A 58 13.94 -12.59 10.69
C PHE A 58 15.30 -11.90 10.94
N THR A 59 15.27 -10.63 11.34
CA THR A 59 16.48 -9.88 11.70
C THR A 59 17.13 -10.45 12.96
N ALA A 60 16.32 -10.75 13.99
CA ALA A 60 16.80 -11.37 15.22
C ALA A 60 17.36 -12.78 14.96
N ALA A 61 16.66 -13.61 14.19
CA ALA A 61 17.15 -14.93 13.79
C ALA A 61 18.48 -14.85 13.01
N GLY A 62 18.60 -13.89 12.09
CA GLY A 62 19.83 -13.62 11.37
C GLY A 62 20.98 -13.21 12.29
N ALA A 63 20.72 -12.36 13.28
CA ALA A 63 21.72 -11.95 14.27
C ALA A 63 22.17 -13.12 15.15
N VAL A 64 21.23 -13.96 15.63
CA VAL A 64 21.55 -15.16 16.41
C VAL A 64 22.40 -16.13 15.58
N LEU A 65 22.04 -16.39 14.32
CA LEU A 65 22.82 -17.25 13.43
C LEU A 65 24.24 -16.70 13.20
N LEU A 66 24.36 -15.39 12.96
CA LEU A 66 25.66 -14.72 12.80
C LEU A 66 26.53 -14.88 14.05
N PHE A 67 25.96 -14.67 15.24
CA PHE A 67 26.67 -14.83 16.51
C PHE A 67 26.99 -16.29 16.85
N SER A 68 26.25 -17.24 16.26
CA SER A 68 26.47 -18.69 16.44
C SER A 68 27.58 -19.25 15.53
N LEU A 69 27.98 -18.55 14.47
CA LEU A 69 28.98 -19.03 13.49
C LEU A 69 30.34 -19.39 14.10
N PRO A 70 30.91 -18.62 15.06
CA PRO A 70 32.14 -19.02 15.72
C PRO A 70 31.96 -20.35 16.45
N MET A 71 30.85 -20.51 17.19
CA MET A 71 30.56 -21.74 17.94
C MET A 71 30.38 -22.94 17.02
N LEU A 72 29.68 -22.77 15.88
CA LEU A 72 29.55 -23.79 14.84
C LEU A 72 30.91 -24.17 14.24
N SER A 73 31.80 -23.19 14.04
CA SER A 73 33.15 -23.43 13.53
C SER A 73 33.99 -24.26 14.49
N PHE A 74 33.92 -23.98 15.81
CA PHE A 74 34.55 -24.82 16.83
C PHE A 74 33.99 -26.25 16.80
N ALA A 75 32.67 -26.40 16.78
CA ALA A 75 32.03 -27.71 16.76
C ALA A 75 32.45 -28.56 15.54
N LEU A 76 32.48 -27.96 14.35
CA LEU A 76 32.94 -28.64 13.13
C LEU A 76 34.44 -28.98 13.19
N ALA A 77 35.27 -28.07 13.68
CA ALA A 77 36.71 -28.28 13.77
C ALA A 77 37.04 -29.46 14.69
N TYR A 78 36.41 -29.55 15.86
CA TYR A 78 36.56 -30.68 16.77
C TYR A 78 35.96 -31.97 16.19
N GLY A 79 34.85 -31.89 15.44
CA GLY A 79 34.27 -33.03 14.74
C GLY A 79 35.22 -33.63 13.69
N PHE A 80 35.83 -32.78 12.85
CA PHE A 80 36.83 -33.23 11.87
C PHE A 80 38.11 -33.74 12.54
N GLN A 81 38.52 -33.12 13.64
CA GLN A 81 39.67 -33.58 14.41
C GLN A 81 39.47 -35.01 14.93
N PHE A 82 38.28 -35.31 15.46
CA PHE A 82 37.95 -36.63 15.99
C PHE A 82 38.01 -37.73 14.92
N TRP A 83 37.59 -37.41 13.69
CA TRP A 83 37.53 -38.39 12.60
C TRP A 83 38.90 -38.60 11.93
N THR A 84 39.61 -37.51 11.64
CA THR A 84 40.80 -37.53 10.78
C THR A 84 42.12 -37.49 11.57
N HIS A 85 42.10 -37.11 12.86
CA HIS A 85 43.29 -36.91 13.70
C HIS A 85 44.30 -35.91 13.09
N TRP A 86 43.84 -34.99 12.24
CA TRP A 86 44.71 -34.06 11.52
C TRP A 86 45.23 -32.94 12.44
N HIS A 87 45.90 -31.92 11.88
CA HIS A 87 46.30 -30.75 12.67
C HIS A 87 45.09 -29.83 12.85
N LEU A 88 44.87 -29.31 14.07
CA LEU A 88 43.70 -28.49 14.43
C LEU A 88 43.49 -27.31 13.45
N SER A 89 44.59 -26.70 13.00
CA SER A 89 44.57 -25.58 12.06
C SER A 89 43.90 -25.92 10.73
N VAL A 90 44.12 -27.13 10.21
CA VAL A 90 43.51 -27.58 8.95
C VAL A 90 42.02 -27.83 9.13
N CYS A 91 41.63 -28.41 10.27
CA CYS A 91 40.22 -28.63 10.62
C CYS A 91 39.44 -27.30 10.75
N PHE A 92 40.05 -26.25 11.32
CA PHE A 92 39.46 -24.91 11.36
C PHE A 92 39.29 -24.29 9.98
N LEU A 93 40.32 -24.42 9.12
CA LEU A 93 40.27 -23.88 7.76
C LEU A 93 39.17 -24.58 6.94
N LEU A 94 39.03 -25.89 7.08
CA LEU A 94 37.97 -26.67 6.44
C LEU A 94 36.58 -26.29 6.97
N SER A 95 36.43 -26.11 8.28
CA SER A 95 35.18 -25.68 8.90
C SER A 95 34.77 -24.28 8.41
N PHE A 96 35.73 -23.37 8.28
CA PHE A 96 35.50 -22.07 7.68
C PHE A 96 35.05 -22.18 6.22
N ALA A 97 35.73 -23.00 5.41
CA ALA A 97 35.34 -23.24 4.02
C ALA A 97 33.91 -23.80 3.90
N VAL A 98 33.54 -24.75 4.75
CA VAL A 98 32.16 -25.29 4.81
C VAL A 98 31.15 -24.19 5.14
N ASN A 99 31.42 -23.36 6.15
CA ASN A 99 30.54 -22.24 6.51
C ASN A 99 30.39 -21.22 5.37
N VAL A 100 31.47 -20.91 4.65
CA VAL A 100 31.44 -20.01 3.49
C VAL A 100 30.60 -20.60 2.35
N LEU A 101 30.73 -21.90 2.07
CA LEU A 101 29.91 -22.57 1.06
C LEU A 101 28.42 -22.54 1.42
N VAL A 102 28.08 -22.84 2.68
CA VAL A 102 26.69 -22.77 3.18
C VAL A 102 26.17 -21.34 3.10
N ALA A 103 26.94 -20.35 3.54
CA ALA A 103 26.57 -18.94 3.45
C ALA A 103 26.35 -18.49 2.00
N GLY A 104 27.21 -18.92 1.08
CA GLY A 104 27.08 -18.66 -0.35
C GLY A 104 25.79 -19.25 -0.92
N LEU A 105 25.45 -20.50 -0.57
CA LEU A 105 24.21 -21.14 -1.01
C LEU A 105 22.97 -20.42 -0.45
N LEU A 106 22.97 -20.06 0.84
CA LEU A 106 21.90 -19.29 1.46
C LEU A 106 21.74 -17.91 0.79
N ALA A 107 22.84 -17.24 0.47
CA ALA A 107 22.83 -15.96 -0.23
C ALA A 107 22.25 -16.08 -1.64
N LEU A 108 22.56 -17.16 -2.37
CA LEU A 108 21.97 -17.44 -3.68
C LEU A 108 20.46 -17.69 -3.59
N ILE A 109 20.01 -18.49 -2.62
CA ILE A 109 18.57 -18.74 -2.39
C ILE A 109 17.86 -17.43 -2.04
N GLY A 110 18.44 -16.63 -1.14
CA GLY A 110 17.93 -15.31 -0.78
C GLY A 110 17.83 -14.38 -1.99
N LEU A 111 18.86 -14.35 -2.84
CA LEU A 111 18.87 -13.57 -4.07
C LEU A 111 17.80 -14.04 -5.06
N VAL A 112 17.58 -15.35 -5.21
CA VAL A 112 16.51 -15.91 -6.04
C VAL A 112 15.13 -15.50 -5.52
N PHE A 113 14.91 -15.56 -4.20
CA PHE A 113 13.68 -15.09 -3.57
C PHE A 113 13.45 -13.59 -3.82
N VAL A 114 14.47 -12.77 -3.60
CA VAL A 114 14.40 -11.32 -3.87
C VAL A 114 14.14 -11.05 -5.35
N LYS A 115 14.81 -11.77 -6.26
CA LYS A 115 14.57 -11.64 -7.71
C LYS A 115 13.15 -12.04 -8.10
N LYS A 116 12.59 -13.10 -7.51
CA LYS A 116 11.18 -13.50 -7.72
C LYS A 116 10.23 -12.43 -7.19
N ALA A 117 10.49 -11.89 -6.00
CA ALA A 117 9.71 -10.80 -5.42
C ALA A 117 9.77 -9.52 -6.26
N LYS A 118 10.93 -9.21 -6.88
CA LYS A 118 11.09 -8.07 -7.80
C LYS A 118 10.44 -8.30 -9.18
N LYS A 119 10.49 -9.53 -9.72
CA LYS A 119 9.79 -9.89 -10.98
C LYS A 119 8.27 -9.88 -10.81
N GLY A 120 7.77 -10.18 -9.61
CA GLY A 120 6.41 -9.90 -9.20
C GLY A 120 6.20 -8.38 -9.13
N LYS A 121 5.79 -7.78 -10.24
CA LYS A 121 5.52 -6.35 -10.46
C LYS A 121 4.43 -5.73 -9.52
N GLY A 122 4.07 -6.36 -8.41
CA GLY A 122 2.94 -5.96 -7.55
C GLY A 122 3.19 -4.70 -6.73
N PRO A 123 4.20 -4.65 -5.84
CA PRO A 123 4.36 -3.49 -4.96
C PRO A 123 4.94 -2.28 -5.70
N GLN A 124 6.01 -2.49 -6.48
CA GLN A 124 6.83 -1.41 -7.02
C GLN A 124 6.16 -0.63 -8.16
N LYS A 125 5.34 -1.28 -8.99
CA LYS A 125 4.53 -0.59 -10.00
C LYS A 125 3.40 0.22 -9.39
N THR A 126 2.78 -0.29 -8.33
CA THR A 126 1.66 0.39 -7.68
C THR A 126 2.11 1.68 -7.00
N VAL A 127 3.28 1.68 -6.33
CA VAL A 127 3.86 2.94 -5.81
C VAL A 127 4.36 3.86 -6.92
N ALA A 128 4.92 3.34 -8.01
CA ALA A 128 5.36 4.17 -9.14
C ALA A 128 4.18 4.84 -9.85
N SER A 129 3.12 4.10 -10.19
CA SER A 129 1.90 4.65 -10.77
C SER A 129 1.17 5.59 -9.81
N ALA A 130 1.16 5.31 -8.50
CA ALA A 130 0.59 6.25 -7.53
C ALA A 130 1.37 7.57 -7.46
N LYS A 131 2.71 7.52 -7.52
CA LYS A 131 3.56 8.73 -7.57
C LYS A 131 3.40 9.48 -8.88
N GLU A 132 3.25 8.78 -10.00
CA GLU A 132 3.03 9.38 -11.31
C GLU A 132 1.67 10.07 -11.38
N THR A 133 0.61 9.45 -10.88
CA THR A 133 -0.72 10.08 -10.79
C THR A 133 -0.71 11.31 -9.87
N ALA A 134 -0.02 11.25 -8.73
CA ALA A 134 0.17 12.42 -7.87
C ALA A 134 0.97 13.53 -8.57
N ALA A 135 1.98 13.17 -9.36
CA ALA A 135 2.79 14.11 -10.13
C ALA A 135 2.03 14.78 -11.28
N VAL A 136 1.05 14.09 -11.88
CA VAL A 136 0.17 14.69 -12.90
C VAL A 136 -0.85 15.63 -12.24
N LEU A 137 -1.42 15.24 -11.10
CA LEU A 137 -2.40 16.04 -10.36
C LEU A 137 -1.80 17.33 -9.78
N GLN A 138 -0.56 17.30 -9.27
CA GLN A 138 0.13 18.51 -8.79
C GLN A 138 0.49 19.48 -9.94
N ASN A 139 0.67 18.97 -11.15
CA ASN A 139 1.00 19.78 -12.34
C ASN A 139 -0.24 20.29 -13.08
N ALA A 140 -1.42 19.74 -12.78
CA ALA A 140 -2.69 20.23 -13.31
C ALA A 140 -3.07 21.55 -12.60
N LYS A 141 -2.61 22.67 -13.16
CA LYS A 141 -3.00 24.01 -12.74
C LYS A 141 -4.52 24.18 -12.94
N PRO A 142 -5.29 24.64 -11.92
CA PRO A 142 -6.72 24.88 -12.07
C PRO A 142 -6.96 25.86 -13.22
N HIS A 143 -7.66 25.40 -14.25
CA HIS A 143 -8.03 26.28 -15.36
C HIS A 143 -8.96 27.37 -14.82
N PRO A 144 -8.63 28.67 -15.03
CA PRO A 144 -9.53 29.76 -14.69
C PRO A 144 -10.85 29.52 -15.42
N ARG A 145 -11.94 29.41 -14.67
CA ARG A 145 -13.30 29.45 -15.21
C ARG A 145 -13.39 30.74 -16.03
N ARG A 146 -13.53 30.64 -17.35
CA ARG A 146 -13.85 31.79 -18.20
C ARG A 146 -15.10 32.40 -17.58
N PRO A 147 -15.07 33.66 -17.08
CA PRO A 147 -16.27 34.28 -16.55
C PRO A 147 -17.33 34.20 -17.65
N ALA A 148 -18.51 33.73 -17.28
CA ALA A 148 -19.67 33.71 -18.16
C ALA A 148 -19.71 35.06 -18.87
N GLN A 149 -19.59 35.05 -20.20
CA GLN A 149 -19.81 36.28 -20.95
C GLN A 149 -21.23 36.75 -20.59
N PRO A 150 -21.40 38.02 -20.21
CA PRO A 150 -22.72 38.56 -19.96
C PRO A 150 -23.58 38.28 -21.20
N GLU A 151 -24.72 37.63 -21.01
CA GLU A 151 -25.73 37.56 -22.05
C GLU A 151 -26.05 38.99 -22.50
N LEU A 152 -25.79 39.31 -23.76
CA LEU A 152 -26.21 40.58 -24.34
C LEU A 152 -27.76 40.59 -24.43
N PRO A 153 -28.44 41.58 -23.82
CA PRO A 153 -29.88 41.75 -24.03
C PRO A 153 -30.15 42.39 -25.40
N ALA A 154 -31.34 42.08 -25.91
CA ALA A 154 -31.86 42.30 -27.26
C ALA A 154 -31.72 43.73 -27.82
N GLY A 155 -31.53 43.84 -29.14
CA GLY A 155 -31.57 45.09 -29.89
C GLY A 155 -31.89 44.87 -31.37
N SER A 156 -33.06 45.34 -31.77
CA SER A 156 -33.72 45.24 -33.06
C SER A 156 -32.98 45.82 -34.26
N ARG A 157 -33.34 45.31 -35.46
CA ARG A 157 -33.54 46.01 -36.75
C ARG A 157 -32.82 45.31 -37.91
N GLN A 158 -33.59 44.79 -38.86
CA GLN A 158 -33.64 45.24 -40.25
C GLN A 158 -34.65 44.36 -41.02
N ASP A 159 -35.79 44.96 -41.31
CA ASP A 159 -36.68 44.65 -42.43
C ASP A 159 -36.03 45.20 -43.72
N LYS A 160 -35.94 44.37 -44.77
CA LYS A 160 -35.94 44.74 -46.20
C LYS A 160 -35.77 43.45 -47.04
N VAL A 161 -36.81 42.94 -47.72
CA VAL A 161 -37.37 43.37 -49.02
C VAL A 161 -36.67 42.68 -50.21
N THR A 162 -37.49 42.06 -51.09
CA THR A 162 -37.30 41.84 -52.56
C THR A 162 -36.39 40.67 -52.98
N VAL A 163 -36.76 39.69 -53.84
CA VAL A 163 -37.95 39.29 -54.63
C VAL A 163 -37.96 37.76 -54.66
#